data_AF-U6GS66-F1
#
_entry.id   AF-U6GS66-F1
#
_cell.length_a   1.000
_cell.length_b   1.000
_cell.length_c   1.000
_cell.angle_alpha   90.00
_cell.angle_beta   90.00
_cell.angle_gamma   90.00
#
_symmetry.space_group_name_H-M   'P 1'
#
loop_
_entity.id
_entity.type
_entity.pdbx_description
1 polymer ?
#
loop_
_entity_poly.entity_id
_entity_poly.type
_entity_poly.pdbx_seq_one_letter_code
_entity_poly.pdbx_strand_id
1 'polypeptide(L)'
;MWRISRILKKPVVDSGDLRRLMQDLETLVDYAEHCAIENLDGLPPRYVAEKLGFAFLMMDGIYAATEVLGAKARRSEWWQQVIDRLPVYTNAPDRVTLPTAAQQKVGLCRLMWQALDYYRCGTRPPSYLVVAMKQLLLCTPAVPQFSRGPWADYVDDDTEWQQSQ
;
A
#
# COMPACT_ATOMS: atom_id res chain seq x y z
N MET A 1 -0.88 1.96 -10.25
CA MET A 1 -0.53 0.78 -9.42
C MET A 1 -0.47 -0.52 -10.22
N TRP A 2 -1.53 -0.95 -10.93
CA TRP A 2 -1.53 -2.20 -11.73
C TRP A 2 -0.40 -2.28 -12.78
N ARG A 3 -0.08 -1.16 -13.46
CA ARG A 3 1.02 -1.11 -14.45
C ARG A 3 2.40 -1.41 -13.85
N ILE A 4 2.68 -0.86 -12.67
CA ILE A 4 3.93 -1.12 -11.91
C ILE A 4 4.01 -2.61 -11.58
N SER A 5 2.95 -3.20 -11.01
CA SER A 5 2.90 -4.63 -10.68
C SER A 5 3.26 -5.51 -11.89
N ARG A 6 2.71 -5.21 -13.07
CA ARG A 6 2.98 -5.96 -14.30
C ARG A 6 4.43 -5.93 -14.75
N ILE A 7 5.12 -4.80 -14.57
CA ILE A 7 6.55 -4.69 -14.90
C ILE A 7 7.39 -5.47 -13.88
N LEU A 8 7.05 -5.35 -12.59
CA LEU A 8 7.80 -5.97 -11.49
C LEU A 8 7.73 -7.51 -11.47
N LYS A 9 6.73 -8.12 -12.13
CA LYS A 9 6.63 -9.58 -12.28
C LYS A 9 7.50 -10.17 -13.38
N LYS A 10 8.07 -9.35 -14.27
CA LYS A 10 8.87 -9.87 -15.38
C LYS A 10 10.19 -10.46 -14.84
N PRO A 11 10.63 -11.62 -15.35
CA PRO A 11 11.90 -12.22 -14.93
C PRO A 11 13.11 -11.37 -15.35
N VAL A 12 12.98 -10.61 -16.44
CA VAL A 12 13.99 -9.68 -16.94
C VAL A 12 13.28 -8.38 -17.32
N VAL A 13 13.78 -7.26 -16.77
CA VAL A 13 13.25 -5.91 -17.04
C VAL A 13 14.17 -5.22 -18.03
N ASP A 14 13.65 -4.92 -19.24
CA ASP A 14 14.43 -4.25 -20.28
C ASP A 14 14.45 -2.71 -20.13
N SER A 15 15.21 -2.03 -20.99
CA SER A 15 15.31 -0.56 -20.95
C SER A 15 13.99 0.17 -21.21
N GLY A 16 13.08 -0.40 -22.00
CA GLY A 16 11.76 0.14 -22.26
C GLY A 16 10.84 -0.02 -21.05
N ASP A 17 10.93 -1.16 -20.37
CA ASP A 17 10.22 -1.40 -19.12
C ASP A 17 10.71 -0.49 -18.00
N LEU A 18 12.03 -0.28 -17.85
CA LEU A 18 12.58 0.67 -16.87
C LEU A 18 12.09 2.11 -17.12
N ARG A 19 12.00 2.53 -18.40
CA ARG A 19 11.47 3.85 -18.76
C ARG A 19 9.99 3.99 -18.37
N ARG A 20 9.18 2.96 -18.63
CA ARG A 20 7.77 2.93 -18.23
C ARG A 20 7.61 2.92 -16.73
N LEU A 21 8.44 2.15 -16.03
CA LEU A 21 8.45 2.09 -14.57
C LEU A 21 8.79 3.46 -13.97
N MET A 22 9.73 4.20 -14.56
CA MET A 22 10.03 5.56 -14.14
C MET A 22 8.83 6.49 -14.33
N GLN A 23 8.18 6.48 -15.49
CA GLN A 23 6.99 7.31 -15.76
C GLN A 23 5.82 6.99 -14.81
N ASP A 24 5.57 5.71 -14.57
CA ASP A 24 4.53 5.26 -13.65
C ASP A 24 4.88 5.63 -12.19
N LEU A 25 6.17 5.58 -11.82
CA LEU A 25 6.66 6.05 -10.51
C LEU A 25 6.47 7.56 -10.36
N GLU A 26 6.91 8.37 -11.32
CA GLU A 26 6.77 9.83 -11.31
C GLU A 26 5.29 10.23 -11.16
N THR A 27 4.40 9.57 -11.91
CA THR A 27 2.95 9.80 -11.81
C THR A 27 2.42 9.46 -10.40
N LEU A 28 2.93 8.40 -9.78
CA LEU A 28 2.48 7.97 -8.46
C LEU A 28 3.03 8.86 -7.34
N VAL A 29 4.27 9.35 -7.48
CA VAL A 29 4.87 10.33 -6.58
C VAL A 29 4.14 11.66 -6.67
N ASP A 30 3.90 12.17 -7.89
CA ASP A 30 3.14 13.40 -8.12
C ASP A 30 1.74 13.30 -7.49
N TYR A 31 1.04 12.18 -7.71
CA TYR A 31 -0.24 11.94 -7.06
C TYR A 31 -0.15 11.94 -5.53
N ALA A 32 0.87 11.30 -4.95
CA ALA A 32 1.05 11.23 -3.51
C ALA A 32 1.41 12.59 -2.88
N GLU A 33 2.25 13.38 -3.54
CA GLU A 33 2.63 14.73 -3.09
C GLU A 33 1.45 15.72 -3.07
N HIS A 34 0.50 15.53 -4.00
CA HIS A 34 -0.71 16.35 -4.11
C HIS A 34 -1.90 15.81 -3.33
N CYS A 35 -1.77 14.63 -2.70
CA CYS A 35 -2.81 14.12 -1.81
C CYS A 35 -2.96 15.03 -0.58
N ALA A 36 -4.22 15.33 -0.23
CA ALA A 36 -4.51 16.04 0.99
C ALA A 36 -4.12 15.20 2.21
N ILE A 37 -3.50 15.81 3.20
CA ILE A 37 -3.26 15.15 4.49
C ILE A 37 -4.62 14.94 5.14
N GLU A 38 -5.00 13.67 5.31
CA GLU A 38 -6.27 13.29 5.94
C GLU A 38 -6.02 12.86 7.39
N ASN A 39 -6.70 13.52 8.33
CA ASN A 39 -6.83 13.01 9.69
C ASN A 39 -7.98 12.01 9.72
N LEU A 40 -7.66 10.74 10.01
CA LEU A 40 -8.61 9.63 10.01
C LEU A 40 -9.29 9.42 11.37
N ASP A 41 -8.92 10.20 12.39
CA ASP A 41 -9.49 10.06 13.73
C ASP A 41 -10.97 10.45 13.76
N GLY A 42 -11.77 9.64 14.46
CA GLY A 42 -13.23 9.81 14.53
C GLY A 42 -14.00 9.33 13.30
N LEU A 43 -13.33 8.90 12.23
CA LEU A 43 -13.99 8.33 11.05
C LEU A 43 -14.40 6.86 11.29
N PRO A 44 -15.42 6.36 10.56
CA PRO A 44 -15.85 4.98 10.66
C PRO A 44 -14.70 4.01 10.32
N PRO A 45 -14.50 2.90 11.08
CA PRO A 45 -13.37 1.98 10.86
C PRO A 45 -13.27 1.43 9.44
N ARG A 46 -14.41 1.28 8.74
CA ARG A 46 -14.43 0.90 7.32
C ARG A 46 -13.69 1.91 6.45
N TYR A 47 -13.97 3.21 6.63
CA TYR A 47 -13.36 4.28 5.85
C TYR A 47 -11.88 4.43 6.18
N VAL A 48 -11.52 4.32 7.46
CA VAL A 48 -10.13 4.30 7.91
C VAL A 48 -9.36 3.14 7.25
N ALA A 49 -9.94 1.94 7.23
CA ALA A 49 -9.31 0.77 6.60
C ALA A 49 -9.11 0.95 5.10
N GLU A 50 -10.09 1.52 4.41
CA GLU A 50 -10.02 1.85 2.98
C GLU A 50 -8.85 2.83 2.69
N LYS A 51 -8.75 3.92 3.46
CA LYS A 51 -7.69 4.94 3.29
C LYS A 51 -6.30 4.42 3.63
N LEU A 52 -6.15 3.74 4.77
CA LEU A 52 -4.88 3.14 5.16
C LEU A 52 -4.45 2.02 4.21
N GLY A 53 -5.37 1.19 3.74
CA GLY A 53 -5.09 0.15 2.76
C GLY A 53 -4.59 0.71 1.44
N PHE A 54 -5.22 1.79 0.95
CA PHE A 54 -4.76 2.46 -0.26
C PHE A 54 -3.37 3.07 -0.09
N ALA A 55 -3.14 3.78 1.03
CA ALA A 55 -1.84 4.35 1.36
C ALA A 55 -0.75 3.26 1.44
N PHE A 56 -1.04 2.13 2.08
CA PHE A 56 -0.13 1.00 2.17
C PHE A 56 0.25 0.44 0.79
N LEU A 57 -0.74 0.15 -0.06
CA LEU A 57 -0.51 -0.38 -1.40
C LEU A 57 0.28 0.59 -2.28
N MET A 58 -0.02 1.89 -2.17
CA MET A 58 0.69 2.95 -2.86
C MET A 58 2.16 3.02 -2.42
N MET A 59 2.42 3.07 -1.12
CA MET A 59 3.78 3.13 -0.58
C MET A 59 4.61 1.89 -0.94
N ASP A 60 4.01 0.69 -0.87
CA ASP A 60 4.72 -0.52 -1.28
C ASP A 60 5.05 -0.51 -2.77
N GLY A 61 4.13 -0.02 -3.61
CA GLY A 61 4.35 0.12 -5.04
C GLY A 61 5.47 1.11 -5.37
N ILE A 62 5.47 2.28 -4.73
CA ILE A 62 6.53 3.29 -4.86
C ILE A 62 7.86 2.71 -4.40
N TYR A 63 7.90 2.08 -3.22
CA TYR A 63 9.13 1.50 -2.68
C TYR A 63 9.69 0.41 -3.60
N ALA A 64 8.87 -0.53 -4.05
CA ALA A 64 9.30 -1.60 -4.95
C ALA A 64 9.81 -1.08 -6.29
N ALA A 65 9.13 -0.09 -6.90
CA ALA A 65 9.58 0.53 -8.14
C ALA A 65 10.94 1.22 -7.97
N THR A 66 11.13 1.92 -6.85
CA THR A 66 12.38 2.62 -6.56
C THR A 66 13.54 1.67 -6.25
N GLU A 67 13.30 0.48 -5.68
CA GLU A 67 14.35 -0.55 -5.52
C GLU A 67 14.85 -1.03 -6.88
N VAL A 68 13.94 -1.30 -7.83
CA VAL A 68 14.32 -1.76 -9.18
C VAL A 68 15.04 -0.68 -9.98
N LEU A 69 14.62 0.58 -9.84
CA LEU A 69 15.27 1.72 -10.52
C LEU A 69 16.59 2.15 -9.86
N GLY A 70 16.81 1.75 -8.60
CA GLY A 70 18.00 2.08 -7.81
C GLY A 70 18.22 3.60 -7.71
N ALA A 71 19.49 4.03 -7.85
CA ALA A 71 19.87 5.44 -7.73
C ALA A 71 19.14 6.37 -8.72
N LYS A 72 18.70 5.85 -9.88
CA LYS A 72 17.98 6.66 -10.89
C LYS A 72 16.62 7.15 -10.41
N ALA A 73 16.02 6.49 -9.41
CA ALA A 73 14.76 6.94 -8.83
C ALA A 73 14.88 8.21 -7.99
N ARG A 74 16.11 8.60 -7.60
CA ARG A 74 16.36 9.82 -6.78
C ARG A 74 15.49 9.88 -5.51
N ARG A 75 15.22 8.72 -4.90
CA ARG A 75 14.29 8.56 -3.77
C ARG A 75 14.57 9.57 -2.65
N SER A 76 15.83 9.87 -2.35
CA SER A 76 16.24 10.80 -1.29
C SER A 76 15.72 12.24 -1.47
N GLU A 77 15.34 12.65 -2.68
CA GLU A 77 14.93 14.03 -2.96
C GLU A 77 13.46 14.31 -2.67
N TRP A 78 12.61 13.28 -2.76
CA TRP A 78 11.15 13.43 -2.69
C TRP A 78 10.50 12.49 -1.65
N TRP A 79 11.21 11.48 -1.13
CA TRP A 79 10.62 10.49 -0.20
C TRP A 79 9.95 11.12 1.00
N GLN A 80 10.62 12.09 1.64
CA GLN A 80 10.06 12.75 2.81
C GLN A 80 8.76 13.51 2.47
N GLN A 81 8.69 14.14 1.30
CA GLN A 81 7.51 14.87 0.85
C GLN A 81 6.32 13.92 0.69
N VAL A 82 6.54 12.73 0.12
CA VAL A 82 5.52 11.67 0.02
C VAL A 82 5.11 11.15 1.41
N ILE A 83 6.07 10.93 2.30
CA ILE A 83 5.81 10.45 3.66
C ILE A 83 4.97 11.45 4.47
N ASP A 84 5.27 12.74 4.35
CA ASP A 84 4.56 13.82 5.04
C ASP A 84 3.10 13.96 4.57
N ARG A 85 2.75 13.39 3.41
CA ARG A 85 1.39 13.34 2.88
C ARG A 85 0.58 12.12 3.30
N LEU A 86 1.20 11.15 3.97
CA LEU A 86 0.47 9.98 4.45
C LEU A 86 -0.65 10.40 5.43
N PRO A 87 -1.80 9.69 5.41
CA PRO A 87 -2.86 9.95 6.38
C PRO A 87 -2.32 9.82 7.81
N VAL A 88 -2.98 10.50 8.75
CA VAL A 88 -2.67 10.42 10.19
C VAL A 88 -3.79 9.66 10.87
N TYR A 89 -3.42 8.66 11.69
CA TYR A 89 -4.35 7.88 12.48
C TYR A 89 -3.73 7.64 13.85
N THR A 90 -4.24 8.31 14.88
CA THR A 90 -3.72 8.20 16.26
C THR A 90 -4.44 7.13 17.07
N ASN A 91 -5.44 6.46 16.47
CA ASN A 91 -6.21 5.37 17.05
C ASN A 91 -6.94 5.81 18.33
N ALA A 92 -8.14 6.36 18.16
CA ALA A 92 -9.04 6.77 19.25
C ALA A 92 -9.49 5.56 20.13
N PRO A 93 -9.78 5.79 21.43
CA PRO A 93 -9.42 4.88 22.52
C PRO A 93 -10.23 3.59 22.61
N ASP A 94 -9.57 2.55 23.15
CA ASP A 94 -10.05 1.19 23.48
C ASP A 94 -11.27 1.14 24.45
N ARG A 95 -12.01 2.25 24.65
CA ARG A 95 -12.98 2.44 25.75
C ARG A 95 -14.44 2.21 25.38
N VAL A 96 -14.75 1.81 24.15
CA VAL A 96 -16.13 1.47 23.75
C VAL A 96 -16.20 -0.01 23.43
N THR A 97 -17.12 -0.72 24.08
CA THR A 97 -17.44 -2.12 23.77
C THR A 97 -18.01 -2.20 22.35
N LEU A 98 -17.12 -2.29 21.36
CA LEU A 98 -17.51 -2.40 19.96
C LEU A 98 -18.00 -3.83 19.66
N PRO A 99 -18.94 -4.00 18.72
CA PRO A 99 -19.25 -5.32 18.16
C PRO A 99 -17.99 -5.99 17.60
N THR A 100 -17.89 -7.31 17.69
CA THR A 100 -16.71 -8.10 17.28
C THR A 100 -16.20 -7.76 15.87
N ALA A 101 -17.12 -7.55 14.91
CA ALA A 101 -16.76 -7.17 13.54
C ALA A 101 -16.10 -5.78 13.44
N ALA A 102 -16.50 -4.83 14.30
CA ALA A 102 -15.87 -3.51 14.37
C ALA A 102 -14.49 -3.60 15.05
N GLN A 103 -14.33 -4.46 16.05
CA GLN A 103 -13.03 -4.72 16.69
C GLN A 103 -12.00 -5.29 15.70
N GLN A 104 -12.41 -6.25 14.85
CA GLN A 104 -11.55 -6.81 13.80
C GLN A 104 -11.08 -5.72 12.83
N LYS A 105 -11.96 -4.80 12.42
CA LYS A 105 -11.61 -3.68 11.54
C LYS A 105 -10.66 -2.68 12.20
N VAL A 106 -10.85 -2.38 13.48
CA VAL A 106 -9.93 -1.53 14.24
C VAL A 106 -8.55 -2.19 14.33
N GLY A 107 -8.50 -3.50 14.61
CA GLY A 107 -7.25 -4.26 14.58
C GLY A 107 -6.54 -4.20 13.23
N LEU A 108 -7.29 -4.34 12.13
CA LEU A 108 -6.76 -4.17 10.77
C LEU A 108 -6.23 -2.76 10.53
N CYS A 109 -6.96 -1.72 10.92
CA CYS A 109 -6.50 -0.32 10.80
C CYS A 109 -5.17 -0.11 11.55
N ARG A 110 -5.07 -0.65 12.77
CA ARG A 110 -3.85 -0.56 13.60
C ARG A 110 -2.67 -1.28 12.95
N LEU A 111 -2.90 -2.48 12.39
CA LEU A 111 -1.87 -3.23 11.69
C LEU A 111 -1.36 -2.48 10.44
N MET A 112 -2.25 -1.92 9.63
CA MET A 112 -1.87 -1.12 8.45
C MET A 112 -1.14 0.16 8.83
N TRP A 113 -1.59 0.83 9.90
CA TRP A 113 -0.93 2.01 10.44
C TRP A 113 0.52 1.71 10.84
N GLN A 114 0.74 0.63 11.58
CA GLN A 114 2.08 0.19 11.98
C GLN A 114 2.93 -0.24 10.78
N ALA A 115 2.33 -0.87 9.77
CA ALA A 115 3.04 -1.22 8.54
C ALA A 115 3.52 0.04 7.78
N LEU A 116 2.75 1.14 7.82
CA LEU A 116 3.16 2.42 7.25
C LEU A 116 4.36 3.04 7.96
N ASP A 117 4.56 2.79 9.27
CA ASP A 117 5.71 3.30 10.02
C ASP A 117 7.05 2.77 9.48
N TYR A 118 7.10 1.56 8.93
CA TYR A 118 8.31 1.07 8.25
C TYR A 118 8.73 2.02 7.12
N TYR A 119 7.77 2.42 6.28
CA TYR A 119 8.02 3.33 5.16
C TYR A 119 8.36 4.74 5.65
N ARG A 120 7.75 5.20 6.75
CA ARG A 120 8.14 6.47 7.40
C ARG A 120 9.61 6.46 7.83
N CYS A 121 10.09 5.31 8.32
CA CYS A 121 11.50 5.09 8.64
C CYS A 121 12.40 4.81 7.42
N GLY A 122 11.86 4.90 6.19
CA GLY A 122 12.61 4.65 4.96
C GLY A 122 12.89 3.18 4.68
N THR A 123 12.20 2.26 5.35
CA THR A 123 12.38 0.81 5.20
C THR A 123 11.12 0.13 4.69
N ARG A 124 11.25 -1.01 4.04
CA ARG A 124 10.10 -1.84 3.68
C ARG A 124 9.76 -2.79 4.84
N PRO A 125 8.47 -3.02 5.16
CA PRO A 125 8.11 -4.08 6.09
C PRO A 125 8.61 -5.45 5.62
N PRO A 126 8.76 -6.43 6.53
CA PRO A 126 9.13 -7.79 6.17
C PRO A 126 8.21 -8.37 5.09
N SER A 127 8.78 -9.16 4.17
CA SER A 127 8.05 -9.71 3.02
C SER A 127 6.79 -10.48 3.41
N TYR A 128 6.86 -11.32 4.44
CA TYR A 128 5.69 -12.07 4.94
C TYR A 128 4.56 -11.15 5.40
N LEU A 129 4.88 -10.00 6.00
CA LEU A 129 3.88 -9.02 6.44
C LEU A 129 3.27 -8.31 5.24
N VAL A 130 4.09 -7.93 4.25
CA VAL A 130 3.59 -7.28 3.03
C VAL A 130 2.67 -8.22 2.24
N VAL A 131 3.05 -9.48 2.09
CA VAL A 131 2.23 -10.49 1.40
C VAL A 131 0.91 -10.70 2.13
N ALA A 132 0.96 -10.96 3.44
CA ALA A 132 -0.25 -11.15 4.24
C ALA A 132 -1.18 -9.92 4.19
N MET A 133 -0.62 -8.71 4.22
CA MET A 133 -1.41 -7.49 4.13
C MET A 133 -2.05 -7.32 2.75
N LYS A 134 -1.33 -7.59 1.67
CA LYS A 134 -1.87 -7.53 0.31
C LYS A 134 -2.97 -8.56 0.10
N GLN A 135 -2.78 -9.79 0.58
CA GLN A 135 -3.81 -10.83 0.56
C GLN A 135 -5.05 -10.38 1.31
N LEU A 136 -4.89 -9.86 2.54
CA LEU A 136 -6.00 -9.37 3.33
C LEU A 136 -6.76 -8.22 2.65
N LEU A 137 -6.05 -7.28 2.03
CA LEU A 137 -6.65 -6.15 1.34
C LEU A 137 -7.32 -6.53 0.02
N LEU A 138 -6.66 -7.32 -0.82
CA LEU A 138 -7.02 -7.53 -2.22
C LEU A 138 -7.80 -8.84 -2.44
N CYS A 139 -7.55 -9.86 -1.61
CA CYS A 139 -8.05 -11.22 -1.81
C CYS A 139 -9.11 -11.64 -0.79
N THR A 140 -9.52 -10.75 0.11
CA THR A 140 -10.58 -11.03 1.09
C THR A 140 -11.65 -9.92 1.09
N PRO A 141 -12.86 -10.19 1.61
CA PRO A 141 -13.89 -9.15 1.75
C PRO A 141 -13.65 -8.18 2.92
N ALA A 142 -12.49 -8.22 3.57
CA ALA A 142 -12.18 -7.36 4.73
C ALA A 142 -12.29 -5.87 4.39
N VAL A 143 -11.88 -5.49 3.17
CA VAL A 143 -11.98 -4.14 2.63
C VAL A 143 -12.63 -4.17 1.23
N PRO A 144 -13.98 -4.10 1.15
CA PRO A 144 -14.72 -4.36 -0.09
C PRO A 144 -14.38 -3.44 -1.27
N GLN A 145 -13.79 -2.27 -1.01
CA GLN A 145 -13.36 -1.33 -2.06
C GLN A 145 -12.29 -1.94 -2.98
N PHE A 146 -11.45 -2.84 -2.46
CA PHE A 146 -10.40 -3.49 -3.23
C PHE A 146 -10.84 -4.81 -3.87
N SER A 147 -12.06 -5.27 -3.64
CA SER A 147 -12.58 -6.48 -4.28
C SER A 147 -13.19 -6.21 -5.67
N ARG A 148 -12.98 -5.01 -6.24
CA ARG A 148 -13.63 -4.57 -7.50
C ARG A 148 -12.65 -3.86 -8.43
N GLY A 149 -12.98 -3.87 -9.72
CA GLY A 149 -12.23 -3.15 -10.75
C GLY A 149 -10.83 -3.75 -10.96
N PRO A 150 -9.80 -2.92 -11.22
CA PRO A 150 -8.45 -3.39 -11.55
C PRO A 150 -7.72 -4.09 -10.39
N TRP A 151 -8.34 -4.15 -9.21
CA TRP A 151 -7.83 -4.89 -8.05
C TRP A 151 -8.26 -6.35 -8.04
N ALA A 152 -9.33 -6.71 -8.77
CA ALA A 152 -9.83 -8.09 -8.80
C ALA A 152 -8.81 -9.08 -9.39
N ASP A 153 -8.01 -8.64 -10.35
CA ASP A 153 -6.96 -9.44 -10.99
C ASP A 153 -5.90 -9.95 -9.99
N TYR A 154 -5.74 -9.32 -8.82
CA TYR A 154 -4.77 -9.74 -7.82
C TYR A 154 -5.11 -11.06 -7.14
N VAL A 155 -6.36 -11.53 -7.22
CA VAL A 155 -6.77 -12.84 -6.70
C VAL A 155 -6.12 -13.96 -7.51
N ASP A 156 -6.07 -13.80 -8.83
CA ASP A 156 -5.43 -14.77 -9.72
C ASP A 156 -3.92 -14.78 -9.49
N ASP A 157 -3.32 -13.60 -9.31
CA ASP A 157 -1.89 -13.44 -8.97
C ASP A 157 -1.52 -14.14 -7.65
N ASP A 158 -2.36 -13.99 -6.63
CA ASP A 158 -2.13 -14.64 -5.33
C ASP A 158 -2.24 -16.16 -5.45
N THR A 159 -3.21 -16.64 -6.23
CA THR A 159 -3.40 -18.06 -6.50
C THR A 159 -2.18 -18.67 -7.20
N GLU A 160 -1.64 -17.99 -8.22
CA GLU A 160 -0.41 -18.41 -8.92
C GLU A 160 0.80 -18.42 -7.97
N TRP A 161 0.94 -17.37 -7.15
CA TRP A 161 2.03 -17.27 -6.18
C TRP A 161 2.00 -18.41 -5.16
N GLN A 162 0.82 -18.72 -4.57
CA GLN A 162 0.66 -19.81 -3.60
C GLN A 162 1.02 -21.19 -4.18
N GLN A 163 0.78 -21.41 -5.47
CA GLN A 163 1.14 -22.65 -6.16
C GLN A 163 2.65 -22.76 -6.45
N SER A 164 3.37 -21.64 -6.43
CA SER A 164 4.81 -21.55 -6.73
C SER A 164 5.72 -21.68 -5.49
N GLN A 165 5.13 -21.69 -4.28
CA GLN A 165 5.84 -21.84 -3.01
C GLN A 165 6.06 -23.31 -2.66
#